data_AF-A0A8J1XIJ5-F1
#
_entry.id   AF-A0A8J1XIJ5-F1
#
_cell.length_a   1.000
_cell.length_b   1.000
_cell.length_c   1.000
_cell.angle_alpha   90.00
_cell.angle_beta   90.00
_cell.angle_gamma   90.00
#
_symmetry.space_group_name_H-M   'P 1'
#
loop_
_entity.id
_entity.type
_entity.pdbx_description
1 polymer ?
#
loop_
_entity_poly.entity_id
_entity_poly.type
_entity_poly.pdbx_seq_one_letter_code
_entity_poly.pdbx_strand_id
1 'polypeptide(L)'
;FEDQYLCGYSQSQEDTLEWSWETIATPTSSTGCSSDHTNGDGTGHFLYIEASEVQAGSQAALTSPKSELSPGDRKCLTWWYHMNGVNTGDLLVNADIASNKSTIATWSRSG
;
A
#
# COMPACT_ATOMS: atom_id res chain seq x y z
N PHE A 1 2.41 -10.59 -1.85
CA PHE A 1 1.09 -10.48 -2.50
C PHE A 1 0.97 -11.58 -3.56
N GLU A 2 0.94 -12.85 -3.15
CA GLU A 2 1.21 -13.98 -4.05
C GLU A 2 0.04 -14.45 -4.92
N ASP A 3 -1.06 -13.72 -4.85
CA ASP A 3 -2.27 -14.00 -5.60
C ASP A 3 -2.74 -12.71 -6.28
N GLN A 4 -3.05 -12.81 -7.56
CA GLN A 4 -3.51 -11.70 -8.41
C GLN A 4 -4.80 -11.03 -7.92
N TYR A 5 -5.58 -11.71 -7.07
CA TYR A 5 -6.77 -11.16 -6.44
C TYR A 5 -6.45 -10.29 -5.22
N LEU A 6 -5.17 -10.08 -4.90
CA LEU A 6 -4.66 -9.20 -3.84
C LEU A 6 -5.34 -9.45 -2.48
N CYS A 7 -5.72 -10.69 -2.19
CA CYS A 7 -6.47 -11.05 -0.97
C CYS A 7 -7.75 -10.22 -0.76
N GLY A 8 -8.39 -9.77 -1.84
CA GLY A 8 -9.61 -8.94 -1.81
C GLY A 8 -9.37 -7.46 -1.55
N TYR A 9 -8.12 -7.00 -1.51
CA TYR A 9 -7.83 -5.57 -1.52
C TYR A 9 -8.27 -4.96 -2.85
N SER A 10 -8.79 -3.74 -2.80
CA SER A 10 -9.24 -2.99 -3.97
C SER A 10 -8.52 -1.67 -4.06
N GLN A 11 -8.12 -1.29 -5.26
CA GLN A 11 -7.58 0.04 -5.54
C GLN A 11 -8.73 1.02 -5.82
N SER A 12 -8.55 2.29 -5.44
CA SER A 12 -9.50 3.32 -5.84
C SER A 12 -9.43 3.54 -7.36
N GLN A 13 -10.57 3.90 -7.95
CA GLN A 13 -10.64 4.35 -9.35
C GLN A 13 -10.78 5.87 -9.47
N GLU A 14 -10.88 6.56 -8.33
CA GLU A 14 -11.09 8.01 -8.26
C GLU A 14 -9.80 8.79 -8.02
N ASP A 15 -8.68 8.08 -7.82
CA ASP A 15 -7.38 8.68 -7.61
C ASP A 15 -6.58 8.77 -8.93
N THR A 16 -5.35 9.27 -8.85
CA THR A 16 -4.56 9.64 -10.04
C THR A 16 -3.40 8.69 -10.31
N LEU A 17 -3.20 7.71 -9.43
CA LEU A 17 -2.07 6.78 -9.46
C LEU A 17 -2.56 5.38 -9.11
N GLU A 18 -2.11 4.40 -9.89
CA GLU A 18 -2.45 3.00 -9.67
C GLU A 18 -1.29 2.26 -9.00
N TRP A 19 -1.62 1.40 -8.03
CA TRP A 19 -0.68 0.43 -7.48
C TRP A 19 -0.38 -0.63 -8.51
N SER A 20 0.90 -0.79 -8.79
CA SER A 20 1.42 -1.82 -9.70
C SER A 20 1.87 -3.05 -8.90
N TRP A 21 1.72 -4.24 -9.49
CA TRP A 21 2.02 -5.54 -8.88
C TRP A 21 3.24 -6.16 -9.55
N GLU A 22 4.33 -6.32 -8.81
CA GLU A 22 5.64 -6.74 -9.36
C GLU A 22 6.38 -7.71 -8.44
N THR A 23 7.38 -8.39 -8.99
CA THR A 23 8.15 -9.45 -8.28
C THR A 23 9.54 -9.02 -7.83
N ILE A 24 10.23 -8.21 -8.63
CA ILE A 24 11.68 -7.98 -8.44
C ILE A 24 11.97 -6.49 -8.32
N ALA A 25 11.88 -5.73 -9.41
CA ALA A 25 12.35 -4.36 -9.46
C ALA A 25 11.26 -3.40 -9.93
N THR A 26 11.35 -2.15 -9.49
CA THR A 26 10.58 -1.05 -10.05
C THR A 26 11.26 -0.54 -11.33
N PRO A 27 10.53 0.07 -12.27
CA PRO A 27 11.11 0.67 -13.47
C PRO A 27 12.21 1.68 -13.19
N THR A 28 12.06 2.49 -12.13
CA THR A 28 13.11 3.40 -11.68
C THR A 28 14.24 2.64 -10.99
N SER A 29 15.48 2.91 -11.42
CA SER A 29 16.68 2.31 -10.85
C SER A 29 16.85 2.71 -9.38
N SER A 30 17.24 1.76 -8.54
CA SER A 30 17.59 1.96 -7.11
C SER A 30 16.43 2.40 -6.20
N THR A 31 15.18 2.30 -6.64
CA THR A 31 14.00 2.59 -5.80
C THR A 31 13.25 1.32 -5.36
N GLY A 32 13.35 0.24 -6.14
CA GLY A 32 12.81 -1.07 -5.79
C GLY A 32 13.69 -1.86 -4.82
N CYS A 33 13.12 -2.91 -4.22
CA CYS A 33 13.89 -3.92 -3.50
C CYS A 33 14.55 -4.90 -4.47
N SER A 34 15.45 -5.77 -3.99
CA SER A 34 15.98 -6.89 -4.80
C SER A 34 15.03 -8.09 -4.86
N SER A 35 14.07 -8.15 -3.93
CA SER A 35 13.06 -9.20 -3.79
C SER A 35 11.94 -8.70 -2.88
N ASP A 36 10.76 -9.32 -2.94
CA ASP A 36 9.73 -9.12 -1.94
C ASP A 36 10.16 -9.61 -0.54
N HIS A 37 9.45 -9.16 0.50
CA HIS A 37 9.74 -9.55 1.88
C HIS A 37 9.28 -11.00 2.20
N THR A 38 8.27 -11.53 1.53
CA THR A 38 7.63 -12.81 1.89
C THR A 38 8.54 -13.99 1.57
N ASN A 39 9.04 -14.06 0.33
CA ASN A 39 9.83 -15.20 -0.13
C ASN A 39 11.33 -14.87 -0.12
N GLY A 40 11.71 -13.62 -0.37
CA GLY A 40 13.11 -13.18 -0.30
C GLY A 40 14.04 -13.80 -1.37
N ASP A 41 13.48 -14.56 -2.32
CA ASP A 41 14.19 -15.26 -3.39
C ASP A 41 13.87 -14.70 -4.79
N GLY A 42 13.10 -13.60 -4.85
CA GLY A 42 12.68 -12.93 -6.09
C GLY A 42 11.48 -13.57 -6.79
N THR A 43 10.84 -14.58 -6.18
CA THR A 43 9.60 -15.19 -6.71
C THR A 43 8.33 -14.58 -6.15
N GLY A 44 8.44 -13.87 -5.01
CA GLY A 44 7.30 -13.26 -4.36
C GLY A 44 6.92 -11.91 -4.96
N HIS A 45 5.73 -11.40 -4.63
CA HIS A 45 5.22 -10.17 -5.22
C HIS A 45 4.95 -9.08 -4.19
N PHE A 46 5.13 -7.83 -4.60
CA PHE A 46 4.78 -6.65 -3.82
C PHE A 46 3.96 -5.65 -4.65
N LEU A 47 3.25 -4.77 -3.95
CA LEU A 47 2.60 -3.62 -4.57
C LEU A 47 3.50 -2.40 -4.45
N TYR A 48 3.60 -1.59 -5.50
CA TYR A 48 4.39 -0.36 -5.50
C TYR A 48 3.72 0.77 -6.27
N ILE A 49 4.21 1.98 -6.04
CA ILE A 49 3.88 3.19 -6.81
C ILE A 49 5.16 3.69 -7.47
N GLU A 50 5.11 3.90 -8.79
CA GLU A 50 6.19 4.54 -9.53
C GLU A 50 6.05 6.07 -9.40
N ALA A 51 6.82 6.66 -8.49
CA ALA A 51 6.73 8.08 -8.15
C ALA A 51 7.71 8.98 -8.94
N SER A 52 8.49 8.45 -9.87
CA SER A 52 9.50 9.23 -10.61
C SER A 52 8.91 10.32 -11.51
N GLU A 53 7.81 10.03 -12.20
CA GLU A 53 7.19 10.92 -13.21
C GLU A 53 5.77 11.38 -12.84
N VAL A 54 5.45 11.41 -11.55
CA VAL A 54 4.11 11.79 -11.06
C VAL A 54 4.07 13.26 -10.63
N GLN A 55 2.90 13.88 -10.77
CA GLN A 55 2.70 15.26 -10.32
C GLN A 55 2.64 15.33 -8.79
N ALA A 56 3.26 16.36 -8.21
CA ALA A 56 3.14 16.60 -6.76
C ALA A 56 1.67 16.75 -6.34
N GLY A 57 1.26 15.99 -5.33
CA GLY A 57 -0.11 15.94 -4.85
C GLY A 57 -0.96 14.82 -5.47
N SER A 58 -0.43 14.06 -6.42
CA SER A 58 -1.04 12.81 -6.88
C SER A 58 -1.14 11.80 -5.74
N GLN A 59 -2.20 10.99 -5.76
CA GLN A 59 -2.54 10.03 -4.70
C GLN A 59 -2.91 8.68 -5.31
N ALA A 60 -2.61 7.62 -4.55
CA ALA A 60 -3.07 6.26 -4.77
C ALA A 60 -3.62 5.70 -3.46
N ALA A 61 -4.75 5.00 -3.49
CA ALA A 61 -5.40 4.40 -2.33
C ALA A 61 -5.64 2.91 -2.55
N LEU A 62 -5.21 2.11 -1.58
CA LEU A 62 -5.47 0.67 -1.51
C LEU A 62 -6.33 0.39 -0.28
N THR A 63 -7.52 -0.16 -0.49
CA THR A 63 -8.51 -0.44 0.55
C THR A 63 -8.59 -1.94 0.83
N SER A 64 -8.52 -2.33 2.11
CA SER A 64 -8.69 -3.73 2.51
C SER A 64 -10.15 -4.19 2.42
N PRO A 65 -10.42 -5.50 2.40
CA PRO A 65 -11.75 -6.01 2.71
C PRO A 65 -12.28 -5.47 4.04
N LYS A 66 -13.60 -5.37 4.16
CA LYS A 66 -14.25 -5.00 5.42
C LYS A 66 -13.99 -6.06 6.48
N SER A 67 -13.66 -5.61 7.68
CA SER A 67 -13.47 -6.47 8.86
C SER A 67 -14.52 -6.08 9.90
N GLU A 68 -15.35 -7.04 10.30
CA GLU A 68 -16.35 -6.83 11.36
C GLU A 68 -15.67 -6.84 12.74
N LEU A 69 -16.07 -5.89 13.60
CA LEU A 69 -15.60 -5.78 14.98
C LEU A 69 -16.78 -5.89 15.92
N SER A 70 -16.70 -6.82 16.87
CA SER A 70 -17.65 -6.88 17.98
C SER A 70 -17.23 -5.92 19.11
N PRO A 71 -18.17 -5.50 19.98
CA PRO A 71 -17.83 -4.69 21.14
C PRO A 71 -16.74 -5.36 22.00
N GLY A 72 -15.61 -4.68 22.17
CA GLY A 72 -14.44 -5.18 22.91
C GLY A 72 -13.33 -5.79 22.04
N ASP A 73 -13.60 -6.05 20.76
CA ASP A 73 -12.58 -6.54 19.83
C ASP A 73 -11.50 -5.48 19.57
N ARG A 74 -10.28 -5.96 19.34
CA ARG A 74 -9.17 -5.16 18.83
C ARG A 74 -8.59 -5.86 17.62
N LYS A 75 -8.25 -5.08 16.58
CA LYS A 75 -7.46 -5.56 15.44
C LYS A 75 -6.13 -4.85 15.43
N CYS A 76 -5.13 -5.53 14.92
CA CYS A 76 -3.81 -4.99 14.68
C CYS A 76 -3.50 -5.18 13.20
N LEU A 77 -3.08 -4.12 12.53
CA LEU A 77 -2.56 -4.18 11.17
C LEU A 77 -1.04 -4.12 11.27
N THR A 78 -0.37 -5.11 10.69
CA THR A 78 1.09 -5.18 10.58
C THR A 78 1.44 -5.41 9.13
N TRP A 79 2.37 -4.61 8.59
CA TRP A 79 2.79 -4.70 7.20
C TRP A 79 4.26 -4.32 7.07
N TRP A 80 4.84 -4.70 5.94
CA TRP A 80 6.17 -4.28 5.52
C TRP A 80 6.02 -3.21 4.44
N TYR A 81 6.89 -2.22 4.46
CA TYR A 81 6.93 -1.16 3.46
C TYR A 81 8.39 -0.82 3.12
N HIS A 82 8.59 -0.30 1.92
CA HIS A 82 9.86 0.21 1.45
C HIS A 82 9.61 1.55 0.77
N MET A 83 10.32 2.58 1.21
CA MET A 83 10.16 3.96 0.77
C MET A 83 11.55 4.51 0.49
N ASN A 84 12.01 4.36 -0.77
CA ASN A 84 13.29 4.84 -1.26
C ASN A 84 13.09 5.65 -2.54
N GLY A 85 13.75 6.81 -2.63
CA GLY A 85 13.73 7.68 -3.80
C GLY A 85 13.44 9.12 -3.43
N VAL A 86 13.96 10.06 -4.22
CA VAL A 86 13.85 11.51 -3.92
C VAL A 86 12.43 12.08 -4.06
N ASN A 87 11.58 11.41 -4.85
CA ASN A 87 10.18 11.78 -5.05
C ASN A 87 9.24 10.95 -4.16
N THR A 88 9.78 10.23 -3.17
CA THR A 88 8.96 9.42 -2.27
C THR A 88 8.12 10.35 -1.42
N GLY A 89 6.80 10.37 -1.67
CA GLY A 89 5.85 11.15 -0.90
C GLY A 89 5.56 10.57 0.48
N ASP A 90 4.35 10.81 0.97
CA ASP A 90 3.89 10.28 2.25
C ASP A 90 3.08 8.99 2.07
N LEU A 91 3.29 8.03 2.97
CA LEU A 91 2.43 6.85 3.13
C LEU A 91 1.57 7.01 4.38
N LEU A 92 0.25 6.94 4.21
CA LEU A 92 -0.72 7.06 5.30
C LEU A 92 -1.53 5.76 5.45
N VAL A 93 -1.85 5.41 6.69
CA VAL A 93 -2.78 4.32 7.02
C VAL A 93 -3.92 4.87 7.87
N ASN A 94 -5.11 4.77 7.32
CA ASN A 94 -6.35 5.22 7.93
C ASN A 94 -7.27 4.04 8.23
N ALA A 95 -8.05 4.16 9.31
CA ALA A 95 -9.11 3.22 9.64
C ALA A 95 -10.47 3.86 9.33
N ASP A 96 -11.17 3.31 8.33
CA ASP A 96 -12.52 3.72 7.98
C ASP A 96 -13.56 2.92 8.77
N ILE A 97 -14.36 3.62 9.56
CA ILE A 97 -15.40 3.05 10.42
C ILE A 97 -16.76 3.24 9.76
N ALA A 98 -17.29 2.15 9.20
CA ALA A 98 -18.53 2.18 8.43
C ALA A 98 -19.78 2.59 9.24
N SER A 99 -19.83 2.23 10.53
CA SER A 99 -21.01 2.45 11.38
C SER A 99 -21.35 3.92 11.60
N ASN A 100 -20.34 4.79 11.65
CA ASN A 100 -20.50 6.23 11.83
C ASN A 100 -19.89 7.06 10.68
N LYS A 101 -19.48 6.41 9.59
CA LYS A 101 -18.84 7.03 8.42
C LYS A 101 -17.67 7.95 8.79
N SER A 102 -16.83 7.49 9.71
CA SER A 102 -15.65 8.24 10.16
C SER A 102 -14.36 7.60 9.67
N THR A 103 -13.34 8.43 9.47
CA THR A 103 -11.99 8.00 9.12
C THR A 103 -11.04 8.45 10.22
N ILE A 104 -10.23 7.54 10.73
CA ILE A 104 -9.26 7.81 11.79
C ILE A 104 -7.86 7.62 11.20
N ALA A 105 -7.03 8.65 11.26
CA ALA A 105 -5.61 8.52 10.93
C ALA A 105 -4.91 7.68 11.99
N THR A 106 -4.33 6.55 11.60
CA THR A 106 -3.71 5.60 12.55
C THR A 106 -2.20 5.62 12.51
N TRP A 107 -1.62 5.83 11.33
CA TRP A 107 -0.18 5.86 11.12
C TRP A 107 0.18 6.65 9.86
N SER A 108 1.37 7.26 9.86
CA SER A 108 1.95 7.85 8.66
C SER A 108 3.47 7.74 8.67
N ARG A 109 4.06 7.83 7.48
CA ARG A 109 5.49 7.95 7.25
C ARG A 109 5.76 8.85 6.05
N SER A 110 6.67 9.79 6.24
CA SER A 110 7.21 10.61 5.15
C SER A 110 8.49 9.97 4.59
N GLY A 111 8.63 10.02 3.27
CA GLY A 111 9.82 9.63 2.51
C GLY A 111 10.96 10.65 2.57
#